data_AF-A0A0F9UCK4-F1
#
_entry.id   AF-A0A0F9UCK4-F1
#
_cell.length_a   1.000
_cell.length_b   1.000
_cell.length_c   1.000
_cell.angle_alpha   90.00
_cell.angle_beta   90.00
_cell.angle_gamma   90.00
#
_symmetry.space_group_name_H-M   'P 1'
#
loop_
_entity.id
_entity.type
_entity.pdbx_description
1 polymer ?
#
loop_
_entity_poly.entity_id
_entity_poly.type
_entity_poly.pdbx_seq_one_letter_code
_entity_poly.pdbx_strand_id
1 'polypeptide(L)'
;MLIHLTPQIYANRATEPCALIDLKCPELVLDLKGGQELTARRPYPNKDYLVVCRNIGTKAINGFYVETNKPVRDFTVTTRWAVAANHIATHQVRYLVLDDEFDTITQKMVLWYATPEYPSRFPLNLDYKTPARSEPKMEIGSRLDRAGDITDETNELGLLIKRSEVFRLPSIQRERVMSAMSGNDQRMPSLGDAF
;
A
#
# COMPACT_ATOMS: atom_id res chain seq x y z
N MET A 1 -5.41 17.03 3.42
CA MET A 1 -5.63 15.79 2.68
C MET A 1 -4.99 14.65 3.45
N LEU A 2 -5.78 13.61 3.74
CA LEU A 2 -5.34 12.40 4.42
C LEU A 2 -5.08 11.28 3.42
N ILE A 3 -3.92 10.66 3.50
CA ILE A 3 -3.48 9.62 2.57
C ILE A 3 -3.22 8.34 3.35
N HIS A 4 -3.97 7.29 3.06
CA HIS A 4 -3.74 5.96 3.60
C HIS A 4 -2.96 5.08 2.61
N LEU A 5 -1.68 4.87 2.91
CA LEU A 5 -0.78 4.04 2.12
C LEU A 5 -0.65 2.66 2.76
N THR A 6 -0.75 1.60 1.96
CA THR A 6 -0.51 0.20 2.35
C THR A 6 0.55 -0.47 1.46
N PRO A 7 1.77 0.09 1.32
CA PRO A 7 2.83 -0.56 0.54
C PRO A 7 3.13 -1.94 1.11
N GLN A 8 3.25 -2.95 0.26
CA GLN A 8 3.35 -4.33 0.71
C GLN A 8 4.11 -5.22 -0.27
N ILE A 9 4.66 -6.31 0.27
CA ILE A 9 5.27 -7.39 -0.49
C ILE A 9 4.60 -8.72 -0.14
N TYR A 10 4.29 -9.53 -1.15
CA TYR A 10 3.74 -10.88 -1.00
C TYR A 10 4.90 -11.89 -1.00
N ALA A 11 5.27 -12.34 0.20
CA ALA A 11 6.41 -13.21 0.45
C ALA A 11 6.10 -14.22 1.56
N ASN A 12 6.33 -15.50 1.29
CA ASN A 12 6.15 -16.58 2.27
C ASN A 12 7.09 -16.37 3.44
N ARG A 13 6.55 -16.35 4.67
CA ARG A 13 7.35 -16.05 5.87
C ARG A 13 8.52 -17.01 6.09
N ALA A 14 8.35 -18.29 5.77
CA ALA A 14 9.32 -19.33 6.10
C ALA A 14 10.44 -19.42 5.07
N THR A 15 10.12 -19.29 3.78
CA THR A 15 11.07 -19.51 2.68
C THR A 15 11.59 -18.21 2.05
N GLU A 16 10.88 -17.10 2.23
CA GLU A 16 11.17 -15.81 1.58
C GLU A 16 11.21 -14.69 2.64
N PRO A 17 12.14 -14.73 3.61
CA PRO A 17 12.19 -13.70 4.64
C PRO A 17 12.52 -12.34 4.00
N CYS A 18 11.71 -11.33 4.28
CA CYS A 18 11.84 -9.99 3.71
C CYS A 18 11.92 -8.94 4.82
N ALA A 19 12.70 -7.90 4.58
CA ALA A 19 12.78 -6.72 5.44
C ALA A 19 12.68 -5.44 4.60
N LEU A 20 11.95 -4.44 5.11
CA LEU A 20 11.90 -3.12 4.51
C LEU A 20 13.26 -2.43 4.71
N ILE A 21 13.83 -1.91 3.62
CA ILE A 21 15.04 -1.06 3.65
C ILE A 21 14.62 0.39 3.86
N ASP A 22 13.80 0.93 2.95
CA ASP A 22 13.25 2.27 3.04
C ASP A 22 12.00 2.45 2.16
N LEU A 23 11.33 3.59 2.40
CA LEU A 23 10.25 4.12 1.60
C LEU A 23 10.55 5.57 1.27
N LYS A 24 10.38 5.95 0.00
CA LYS A 24 10.48 7.34 -0.47
C LYS A 24 9.22 7.77 -1.17
N CYS A 25 8.82 9.02 -0.94
CA CYS A 25 7.79 9.72 -1.69
C CYS A 25 8.15 11.21 -1.72
N PRO A 26 8.91 11.67 -2.73
CA PRO A 26 9.38 13.06 -2.79
C PRO A 26 8.25 14.10 -2.77
N GLU A 27 7.12 13.80 -3.42
CA GLU A 27 5.95 14.68 -3.50
C GLU A 27 5.26 14.88 -2.14
N LEU A 28 5.46 13.93 -1.21
CA LEU A 28 4.99 14.01 0.18
C LEU A 28 6.13 14.29 1.18
N VAL A 29 7.34 14.62 0.69
CA VAL A 29 8.53 14.88 1.52
C VAL A 29 8.87 13.71 2.46
N LEU A 30 8.69 12.48 1.97
CA LEU A 30 9.00 11.26 2.74
C LEU A 30 10.33 10.65 2.28
N ASP A 31 11.27 10.47 3.20
CA ASP A 31 12.43 9.58 3.10
C ASP A 31 12.55 8.82 4.43
N LEU A 32 11.84 7.70 4.52
CA LEU A 32 11.61 6.96 5.77
C LEU A 32 12.37 5.65 5.75
N LYS A 33 13.06 5.30 6.85
CA LYS A 33 13.89 4.11 6.94
C LYS A 33 13.20 2.95 7.64
N GLY A 34 13.44 1.75 7.13
CA GLY A 34 13.06 0.51 7.78
C GLY A 34 13.80 0.34 9.11
N GLY A 35 13.08 -0.05 10.16
CA GLY A 35 13.61 -0.19 11.51
C GLY A 35 13.72 1.11 12.31
N GLN A 36 13.44 2.27 11.70
CA GLN A 36 13.44 3.58 12.36
C GLN A 36 12.01 4.12 12.42
N GLU A 37 11.55 4.85 11.40
CA GLU A 37 10.19 5.41 11.35
C GLU A 37 9.15 4.39 10.87
N LEU A 38 9.59 3.45 10.04
CA LEU A 38 8.76 2.41 9.45
C LEU A 38 9.26 1.02 9.82
N THR A 39 8.34 0.07 9.81
CA THR A 39 8.62 -1.35 9.86
C THR A 39 7.65 -2.07 8.95
N ALA A 40 7.81 -3.38 8.78
CA ALA A 40 6.88 -4.17 7.98
C ALA A 40 6.37 -5.36 8.79
N ARG A 41 5.05 -5.54 8.80
CA ARG A 41 4.36 -6.54 9.65
C ARG A 41 3.33 -7.30 8.83
N ARG A 42 2.80 -8.40 9.40
CA ARG A 42 1.87 -9.32 8.71
C ARG A 42 0.46 -9.21 9.30
N PRO A 43 -0.33 -8.19 8.92
CA PRO A 43 -1.65 -7.94 9.52
C PRO A 43 -2.68 -9.00 9.12
N TYR A 44 -2.53 -9.62 7.95
CA TYR A 44 -3.51 -10.58 7.41
C TYR A 44 -3.36 -11.99 7.98
N PRO A 45 -4.43 -12.81 7.99
CA PRO A 45 -4.40 -14.20 8.50
C PRO A 45 -3.48 -15.15 7.74
N ASN A 46 -3.38 -15.04 6.41
CA ASN A 46 -2.52 -15.93 5.58
C ASN A 46 -1.01 -15.76 5.84
N LYS A 47 -0.60 -14.68 6.53
CA LYS A 47 0.79 -14.35 6.86
C LYS A 47 1.75 -14.25 5.69
N ASP A 48 1.28 -14.13 4.46
CA ASP A 48 2.16 -13.95 3.29
C ASP A 48 2.34 -12.48 2.90
N TYR A 49 1.43 -11.61 3.34
CA TYR A 49 1.50 -10.19 3.07
C TYR A 49 2.28 -9.48 4.17
N LEU A 50 3.40 -8.89 3.80
CA LEU A 50 4.21 -8.03 4.65
C LEU A 50 3.94 -6.58 4.27
N VAL A 51 3.26 -5.85 5.14
CA VAL A 51 2.76 -4.49 4.90
C VAL A 51 3.59 -3.50 5.70
N VAL A 52 3.99 -2.40 5.05
CA VAL A 52 4.69 -1.28 5.68
C VAL A 52 3.75 -0.55 6.63
N CYS A 53 4.20 -0.30 7.86
CA CYS A 53 3.47 0.46 8.86
C CYS A 53 4.43 1.29 9.74
N ARG A 54 3.89 2.16 10.59
CA ARG A 54 4.67 2.90 11.60
C ARG A 54 5.42 1.93 12.51
N ASN A 55 6.65 2.27 12.85
CA ASN A 55 7.45 1.53 13.84
C ASN A 55 7.07 1.93 15.28
N ILE A 56 5.79 1.77 15.62
CA ILE A 56 5.24 2.10 16.94
C ILE A 56 4.55 0.85 17.50
N GLY A 57 4.81 0.55 18.77
CA GLY A 57 4.33 -0.66 19.43
C GLY A 57 4.71 -1.94 18.68
N THR A 58 3.95 -3.02 18.88
CA THR A 58 4.19 -4.34 18.25
C THR A 58 3.02 -4.82 17.39
N LYS A 59 1.88 -4.11 17.43
CA LYS A 59 0.66 -4.49 16.70
C LYS A 59 0.90 -4.40 15.19
N ALA A 60 0.54 -5.45 14.46
CA ALA A 60 0.58 -5.42 13.00
C ALA A 60 -0.59 -4.56 12.48
N ILE A 61 -0.24 -3.35 12.04
CA ILE A 61 -1.12 -2.36 11.42
C ILE A 61 -1.02 -2.50 9.90
N ASN A 62 -2.12 -2.25 9.21
CA ASN A 62 -2.24 -2.28 7.77
C ASN A 62 -2.01 -0.87 7.24
N GLY A 63 -0.77 -0.58 6.87
CA GLY A 63 -0.40 0.72 6.31
C GLY A 63 -0.03 1.77 7.36
N PHE A 64 -0.03 3.01 6.90
CA PHE A 64 0.17 4.22 7.70
C PHE A 64 -0.53 5.42 7.04
N TYR A 65 -0.73 6.47 7.83
CA TYR A 65 -1.29 7.73 7.33
C TYR A 65 -0.21 8.77 7.06
N VAL A 66 -0.48 9.60 6.06
CA VAL A 66 0.24 10.83 5.76
C VAL A 66 -0.79 11.94 5.68
N GLU A 67 -0.59 13.03 6.40
CA GLU A 67 -1.45 14.20 6.36
C GLU A 67 -0.71 15.38 5.74
N THR A 68 -1.27 15.93 4.68
CA THR A 68 -0.70 17.08 3.96
C THR A 68 -1.70 18.22 3.91
N ASN A 69 -1.21 19.45 4.01
CA ASN A 69 -2.02 20.66 3.87
C ASN A 69 -2.33 21.00 2.40
N LYS A 70 -1.64 20.38 1.44
CA LYS A 70 -1.83 20.60 0.00
C LYS A 70 -2.41 19.35 -0.65
N PRO A 71 -3.49 19.46 -1.44
CA PRO A 71 -3.96 18.36 -2.26
C PRO A 71 -2.87 17.85 -3.19
N VAL A 72 -2.75 16.53 -3.33
CA VAL A 72 -1.79 15.88 -4.21
C VAL A 72 -2.57 15.02 -5.19
N ARG A 73 -2.35 15.25 -6.50
CA ARG A 73 -3.05 14.53 -7.58
C ARG A 73 -2.21 13.43 -8.22
N ASP A 74 -0.90 13.53 -8.12
CA ASP A 74 0.07 12.61 -8.69
C ASP A 74 1.26 12.52 -7.75
N PHE A 75 1.62 11.30 -7.33
CA PHE A 75 2.77 11.07 -6.45
C PHE A 75 3.31 9.66 -6.61
N THR A 76 4.60 9.50 -6.36
CA THR A 76 5.27 8.19 -6.52
C THR A 76 5.80 7.69 -5.19
N VAL A 77 5.33 6.51 -4.77
CA VAL A 77 5.89 5.79 -3.63
C VAL A 77 6.85 4.73 -4.14
N THR A 78 8.10 4.79 -3.68
CA THR A 78 9.10 3.75 -3.91
C THR A 78 9.42 3.07 -2.59
N THR A 79 9.28 1.75 -2.56
CA THR A 79 9.77 0.92 -1.45
C THR A 79 10.91 0.03 -1.91
N ARG A 80 11.89 -0.19 -1.03
CA ARG A 80 12.97 -1.15 -1.27
C ARG A 80 12.96 -2.21 -0.19
N TRP A 81 13.12 -3.46 -0.59
CA TRP A 81 13.05 -4.63 0.27
C TRP A 81 14.32 -5.45 0.14
N ALA A 82 14.91 -5.85 1.27
CA ALA A 82 15.89 -6.91 1.30
C ALA A 82 15.14 -8.24 1.27
N VAL A 83 15.41 -9.08 0.27
CA VAL A 83 14.72 -10.36 0.06
C VAL A 83 15.70 -11.51 0.27
N ALA A 84 15.43 -12.35 1.28
CA ALA A 84 16.13 -13.59 1.58
C ALA A 84 17.67 -13.49 1.60
N ALA A 85 18.22 -12.33 1.96
CA ALA A 85 19.65 -12.01 1.85
C ALA A 85 20.26 -12.24 0.45
N ASN A 86 19.41 -12.32 -0.58
CA ASN A 86 19.77 -12.61 -1.96
C ASN A 86 19.86 -11.32 -2.78
N HIS A 87 18.79 -10.53 -2.79
CA HIS A 87 18.70 -9.33 -3.62
C HIS A 87 17.85 -8.22 -2.98
N ILE A 88 17.89 -7.06 -3.62
CA ILE A 88 17.00 -5.93 -3.31
C ILE A 88 15.87 -5.92 -4.33
N ALA A 89 14.64 -5.94 -3.84
CA ALA A 89 13.43 -5.77 -4.63
C ALA A 89 12.93 -4.32 -4.49
N THR A 90 12.77 -3.62 -5.62
CA THR A 90 12.27 -2.23 -5.67
C THR A 90 10.84 -2.21 -6.19
N HIS A 91 9.92 -1.62 -5.45
CA HIS A 91 8.53 -1.46 -5.87
C HIS A 91 8.18 0.01 -5.95
N GLN A 92 7.88 0.47 -7.16
CA GLN A 92 7.53 1.84 -7.46
C GLN A 92 6.08 1.91 -7.91
N VAL A 93 5.28 2.73 -7.24
CA VAL A 93 3.88 2.93 -7.59
C VAL A 93 3.62 4.41 -7.78
N ARG A 94 3.23 4.79 -9.00
CA ARG A 94 2.71 6.12 -9.29
C ARG A 94 1.21 6.14 -9.04
N TYR A 95 0.79 6.93 -8.08
CA TYR A 95 -0.61 7.11 -7.73
C TYR A 95 -1.20 8.30 -8.48
N LEU A 96 -2.35 8.09 -9.10
CA LEU A 96 -3.12 9.14 -9.78
C LEU A 96 -4.47 9.29 -9.08
N VAL A 97 -4.72 10.45 -8.49
CA VAL A 97 -6.00 10.74 -7.83
C VAL A 97 -7.02 11.20 -8.88
N LEU A 98 -8.13 10.48 -8.96
CA LEU A 98 -9.12 10.60 -10.04
C LEU A 98 -10.04 11.82 -9.91
N ASP A 99 -10.25 12.30 -8.69
CA ASP A 99 -11.20 13.35 -8.35
C ASP A 99 -10.77 14.09 -7.08
N ASP A 100 -11.39 15.23 -6.80
CA ASP A 100 -11.15 16.05 -5.61
C ASP A 100 -12.42 16.28 -4.79
N GLU A 101 -13.38 15.35 -4.87
CA GLU A 101 -14.64 15.43 -4.11
C GLU A 101 -14.44 15.36 -2.59
N PHE A 102 -13.40 14.66 -2.14
CA PHE A 102 -13.05 14.48 -0.73
C PHE A 102 -11.57 14.73 -0.48
N ASP A 103 -11.22 14.99 0.78
CA ASP A 103 -9.85 15.25 1.22
C ASP A 103 -9.06 13.98 1.53
N THR A 104 -9.62 12.78 1.31
CA THR A 104 -9.02 11.52 1.78
C THR A 104 -8.88 10.51 0.65
N ILE A 105 -7.74 9.83 0.60
CA ILE A 105 -7.49 8.73 -0.34
C ILE A 105 -6.97 7.50 0.39
N THR A 106 -7.22 6.32 -0.19
CA THR A 106 -6.70 5.07 0.35
C THR A 106 -6.37 4.07 -0.74
N GLN A 107 -5.26 3.36 -0.57
CA GLN A 107 -4.92 2.18 -1.38
C GLN A 107 -5.82 0.98 -1.11
N LYS A 108 -6.50 0.96 0.04
CA LYS A 108 -7.32 -0.15 0.49
C LYS A 108 -8.67 -0.15 -0.22
N MET A 109 -8.74 -0.86 -1.34
CA MET A 109 -9.88 -0.84 -2.27
C MET A 109 -11.18 -1.32 -1.64
N VAL A 110 -11.11 -2.16 -0.60
CA VAL A 110 -12.31 -2.59 0.12
C VAL A 110 -13.07 -1.42 0.75
N LEU A 111 -12.38 -0.31 1.05
CA LEU A 111 -13.00 0.92 1.56
C LEU A 111 -13.62 1.78 0.47
N TRP A 112 -13.51 1.40 -0.81
CA TRP A 112 -14.13 2.11 -1.93
C TRP A 112 -15.55 1.62 -2.20
N TYR A 113 -15.94 0.43 -1.74
CA TYR A 113 -17.28 -0.11 -1.97
C TYR A 113 -18.38 0.69 -1.24
N ALA A 114 -19.60 0.56 -1.73
CA ALA A 114 -20.77 1.11 -1.05
C ALA A 114 -20.99 0.43 0.31
N THR A 115 -21.50 1.20 1.26
CA THR A 115 -21.92 0.76 2.58
C THR A 115 -23.29 1.39 2.88
N PRO A 116 -23.97 1.01 3.98
CA PRO A 116 -25.26 1.64 4.31
C PRO A 116 -25.17 3.17 4.44
N GLU A 117 -24.03 3.69 4.92
CA GLU A 117 -23.78 5.10 5.19
C GLU A 117 -23.20 5.85 3.98
N TYR A 118 -22.50 5.17 3.08
CA TYR A 118 -21.72 5.83 2.03
C TYR A 118 -21.88 5.16 0.66
N PRO A 119 -22.11 5.93 -0.43
CA PRO A 119 -22.17 5.39 -1.78
C PRO A 119 -20.80 4.91 -2.27
N SER A 120 -20.76 3.98 -3.22
CA SER A 120 -19.52 3.47 -3.80
C SER A 120 -18.68 4.60 -4.41
N ARG A 121 -17.37 4.55 -4.18
CA ARG A 121 -16.34 5.35 -4.85
C ARG A 121 -15.54 4.54 -5.87
N PHE A 122 -15.89 3.27 -6.08
CA PHE A 122 -15.20 2.41 -7.03
C PHE A 122 -15.30 2.98 -8.46
N PRO A 123 -14.18 3.23 -9.16
CA PRO A 123 -14.19 3.87 -10.47
C PRO A 123 -14.65 2.90 -11.57
N LEU A 124 -15.83 3.16 -12.15
CA LEU A 124 -16.47 2.27 -13.14
C LEU A 124 -15.79 2.26 -14.51
N ASN A 125 -14.98 3.27 -14.82
CA ASN A 125 -14.28 3.43 -16.09
C ASN A 125 -12.89 2.78 -16.10
N LEU A 126 -12.48 2.13 -15.00
CA LEU A 126 -11.22 1.42 -14.90
C LEU A 126 -11.46 -0.08 -14.83
N ASP A 127 -10.62 -0.86 -15.51
CA ASP A 127 -10.70 -2.34 -15.51
C ASP A 127 -10.08 -2.96 -14.24
N TYR A 128 -10.44 -2.42 -13.08
CA TYR A 128 -10.05 -3.03 -11.82
C TYR A 128 -10.77 -4.35 -11.62
N LYS A 129 -9.99 -5.39 -11.31
CA LYS A 129 -10.48 -6.67 -10.81
C LYS A 129 -10.63 -6.58 -9.28
N THR A 130 -10.65 -7.71 -8.59
CA THR A 130 -10.76 -7.76 -7.14
C THR A 130 -9.59 -7.01 -6.44
N PRO A 131 -9.78 -6.50 -5.21
CA PRO A 131 -8.70 -5.86 -4.45
C PRO A 131 -7.41 -6.69 -4.38
N ALA A 132 -7.54 -8.01 -4.20
CA ALA A 132 -6.40 -8.92 -4.16
C ALA A 132 -5.56 -8.88 -5.45
N ARG A 133 -6.17 -8.69 -6.62
CA ARG A 133 -5.50 -8.66 -7.93
C ARG A 133 -5.02 -7.25 -8.30
N SER A 134 -5.78 -6.23 -7.92
CA SER A 134 -5.60 -4.85 -8.38
C SER A 134 -4.79 -3.96 -7.43
N GLU A 135 -4.87 -4.18 -6.10
CA GLU A 135 -4.12 -3.34 -5.15
C GLU A 135 -2.61 -3.49 -5.40
N PRO A 136 -1.83 -2.39 -5.43
CA PRO A 136 -0.40 -2.45 -5.68
C PRO A 136 0.32 -3.32 -4.65
N LYS A 137 1.27 -4.13 -5.12
CA LYS A 137 2.13 -4.95 -4.25
C LYS A 137 3.32 -5.51 -5.00
N MET A 138 4.43 -5.64 -4.29
CA MET A 138 5.58 -6.38 -4.76
C MET A 138 5.37 -7.89 -4.57
N GLU A 139 6.06 -8.69 -5.37
CA GLU A 139 6.17 -10.14 -5.21
C GLU A 139 7.64 -10.55 -5.34
N ILE A 140 8.01 -11.74 -4.84
CA ILE A 140 9.37 -12.27 -5.00
C ILE A 140 9.57 -12.89 -6.40
N GLY A 141 8.54 -13.57 -6.89
CA GLY A 141 8.39 -13.97 -8.28
C GLY A 141 6.93 -13.75 -8.69
N SER A 142 6.67 -13.55 -9.98
CA SER A 142 5.32 -13.25 -10.49
C SER A 142 4.42 -14.50 -10.38
N ARG A 143 3.78 -14.68 -9.22
CA ARG A 143 2.98 -15.88 -8.89
C ARG A 143 1.49 -15.58 -8.69
N LEU A 144 1.14 -14.33 -8.47
CA LEU A 144 -0.23 -13.87 -8.39
C LEU A 144 -0.72 -13.43 -9.77
N ASP A 145 -1.99 -13.73 -10.05
CA ASP A 145 -2.71 -13.18 -11.19
C ASP A 145 -3.06 -11.70 -10.93
N ARG A 146 -2.11 -10.81 -11.24
CA ARG A 146 -2.22 -9.36 -11.04
C ARG A 146 -2.93 -8.68 -12.20
N ALA A 147 -3.67 -7.62 -11.90
CA ALA A 147 -4.32 -6.76 -12.88
C ALA A 147 -3.91 -5.30 -12.69
N GLY A 148 -3.68 -4.59 -13.79
CA GLY A 148 -3.32 -3.17 -13.80
C GLY A 148 -2.16 -2.85 -14.75
N ASP A 149 -1.74 -1.59 -14.74
CA ASP A 149 -0.59 -1.09 -15.50
C ASP A 149 0.69 -1.47 -14.75
N ILE A 150 1.25 -2.65 -15.03
CA ILE A 150 2.39 -3.24 -14.29
C ILE A 150 3.55 -3.51 -15.26
N THR A 151 4.76 -3.17 -14.85
CA THR A 151 6.00 -3.55 -15.54
C THR A 151 6.97 -4.18 -14.55
N ASP A 152 7.39 -5.40 -14.85
CA ASP A 152 8.27 -6.21 -14.02
C ASP A 152 9.66 -6.34 -14.66
N GLU A 153 10.70 -6.26 -13.84
CA GLU A 153 12.07 -6.59 -14.19
C GLU A 153 12.53 -7.75 -13.29
N THR A 154 13.07 -8.80 -13.91
CA THR A 154 13.57 -10.00 -13.22
C THR A 154 15.07 -10.15 -13.38
N ASN A 155 15.73 -10.81 -12.43
CA ASN A 155 17.10 -11.28 -12.61
C ASN A 155 17.16 -12.59 -13.41
N GLU A 156 18.37 -13.13 -13.59
CA GLU A 156 18.64 -14.38 -14.32
C GLU A 156 17.96 -15.62 -13.71
N LEU A 157 17.60 -15.56 -12.41
CA LEU A 157 16.89 -16.62 -11.70
C LEU A 157 15.36 -16.48 -11.78
N GLY A 158 14.86 -15.49 -12.54
CA GLY A 158 13.42 -15.19 -12.64
C GLY A 158 12.83 -14.51 -11.41
N LEU A 159 13.66 -14.05 -10.47
CA LEU A 159 13.20 -13.32 -9.29
C LEU A 159 12.96 -11.86 -9.64
N LEU A 160 11.86 -11.29 -9.14
CA LEU A 160 11.52 -9.88 -9.32
C LEU A 160 12.49 -8.99 -8.56
N ILE A 161 13.21 -8.14 -9.29
CA ILE A 161 14.12 -7.13 -8.74
C ILE A 161 13.49 -5.74 -8.78
N LYS A 162 12.56 -5.50 -9.71
CA LYS A 162 11.81 -4.25 -9.77
C LYS A 162 10.40 -4.48 -10.31
N ARG A 163 9.43 -3.77 -9.72
CA ARG A 163 8.07 -3.64 -10.22
C ARG A 163 7.68 -2.17 -10.24
N SER A 164 7.17 -1.72 -11.38
CA SER A 164 6.60 -0.39 -11.56
C SER A 164 5.10 -0.51 -11.84
N GLU A 165 4.27 0.22 -11.09
CA GLU A 165 2.81 0.20 -11.25
C GLU A 165 2.25 1.62 -11.40
N VAL A 166 1.18 1.78 -12.19
CA VAL A 166 0.32 2.99 -12.15
C VAL A 166 -1.01 2.61 -11.50
N PHE A 167 -1.33 3.28 -10.40
CA PHE A 167 -2.55 3.01 -9.64
C PHE A 167 -3.41 4.26 -9.52
N ARG A 168 -4.60 4.20 -10.11
CA ARG A 168 -5.59 5.27 -10.11
C ARG A 168 -6.59 5.07 -8.99
N LEU A 169 -6.81 6.07 -8.14
CA LEU A 169 -7.69 5.90 -6.99
C LEU A 169 -8.64 7.10 -6.82
N PRO A 170 -9.86 6.87 -6.33
CA PRO A 170 -10.81 7.94 -6.06
C PRO A 170 -10.45 8.65 -4.76
N SER A 171 -10.96 9.87 -4.57
CA SER A 171 -11.11 10.39 -3.22
C SER A 171 -12.33 9.75 -2.53
N ILE A 172 -12.26 9.60 -1.21
CA ILE A 172 -13.30 8.96 -0.38
C ILE A 172 -13.59 9.78 0.88
N GLN A 173 -14.75 9.56 1.49
CA GLN A 173 -15.10 10.16 2.77
C GLN A 173 -14.07 9.79 3.84
N ARG A 174 -13.60 10.79 4.60
CA ARG A 174 -12.55 10.63 5.62
C ARG A 174 -12.93 9.63 6.70
N GLU A 175 -14.20 9.59 7.05
CA GLU A 175 -14.78 8.70 8.06
C GLU A 175 -14.64 7.22 7.68
N ARG A 176 -14.47 6.88 6.40
CA ARG A 176 -14.26 5.48 5.95
C ARG A 176 -12.92 4.91 6.39
N VAL A 177 -11.89 5.75 6.58
CA VAL A 177 -10.58 5.30 7.09
C VAL A 177 -10.46 5.50 8.60
N MET A 178 -11.26 6.40 9.19
CA MET A 178 -11.29 6.64 10.64
C MET A 178 -12.20 5.66 11.38
N SER A 179 -13.40 5.44 10.85
CA SER A 179 -14.34 4.45 11.34
C SER A 179 -13.95 3.13 10.68
N ALA A 180 -13.38 2.21 11.47
CA ALA A 180 -13.21 0.83 11.02
C ALA A 180 -14.61 0.24 10.84
N MET A 181 -15.18 0.45 9.65
CA MET A 181 -16.47 -0.04 9.23
C MET A 181 -16.54 -1.53 9.55
N SER A 182 -17.39 -1.87 10.52
CA SER A 182 -17.70 -3.21 11.01
C SER A 182 -16.53 -4.06 11.54
N GLY A 183 -16.16 -3.89 12.81
CA GLY A 183 -15.71 -4.95 13.74
C GLY A 183 -14.41 -5.75 13.46
N ASN A 184 -13.92 -5.78 12.23
CA ASN A 184 -12.89 -6.70 11.76
C ASN A 184 -11.57 -6.03 11.39
N ASP A 185 -11.48 -4.71 11.45
CA ASP A 185 -10.28 -3.99 11.03
C ASP A 185 -9.69 -3.13 12.14
N GLN A 186 -9.49 -3.76 13.30
CA GLN A 186 -8.69 -3.21 14.40
C GLN A 186 -7.22 -2.93 14.00
N ARG A 187 -6.85 -3.13 12.73
CA ARG A 187 -5.49 -2.96 12.21
C ARG A 187 -5.35 -1.71 11.34
N MET A 188 -6.30 -0.78 11.35
CA MET A 188 -6.11 0.53 10.72
C MET A 188 -5.12 1.40 11.52
N PRO A 189 -4.37 2.30 10.86
CA PRO A 189 -3.49 3.26 11.55
C PRO A 189 -4.28 4.24 12.43
N SER A 190 -3.62 4.81 13.43
CA SER A 190 -4.16 5.94 14.20
C SER A 190 -3.83 7.26 13.52
N LEU A 191 -4.74 8.23 13.58
CA LEU A 191 -4.47 9.60 13.10
C LEU A 191 -3.35 10.30 13.88
N GLY A 192 -3.23 10.02 15.18
CA GLY A 192 -2.18 10.60 16.01
C GLY A 192 -0.76 10.14 15.62
N ASP A 193 -0.64 9.08 14.82
CA ASP A 193 0.63 8.53 14.34
C ASP A 193 0.95 8.90 12.88
N ALA A 194 0.11 9.75 12.26
CA ALA A 194 0.31 10.19 10.87
C ALA A 194 1.62 10.96 10.71
N PHE A 195 2.20 10.88 9.51
CA PHE A 195 3.31 11.74 9.08
C PHE A 195 2.81 13.07 8.55
#